data_AF-A0A9W8DLD6-F1
#
_entry.id   AF-A0A9W8DLD6-F1
#
_cell.length_a   1.000
_cell.length_b   1.000
_cell.length_c   1.000
_cell.angle_alpha   90.00
_cell.angle_beta   90.00
_cell.angle_gamma   90.00
#
_symmetry.space_group_name_H-M   'P 1'
#
loop_
_entity.id
_entity.type
_entity.pdbx_description
1 polymer ?
#
loop_
_entity_poly.entity_id
_entity_poly.type
_entity_poly.pdbx_seq_one_letter_code
_entity_poly.pdbx_strand_id
1 'polypeptide(L)'
;MNTFTCTHLLRPAANRTQLAHATAVARGFSRLATAGHLRPAMGLGALHTARAFSLFSRNAAADSKATPYGQQQRPTEDPPSLRQHKERLRAEQDQAQSQAEALRLGSKHHLSVDTTRSPGIEMPPELQHSNIPMPIRDDFLADRPLKTADLEHLEIYPTSHREPNDWADRIALTTVKLLRLPTDVFFRRKYVHRAVMLETVAAVPGMVGAMLRHLRSLRRLRHDGGWISHLLHEAENERMHLMTWMRVCQPSWFDRLLVILVQGFFFNAFTTLYMVSPRTAHRVVGYLEEEAVISYTSFLNEIDAGRIENVPAPEIAVQYWNLDPKTATLRDVVLAVRADEALHRDTNHHFADRLITQKEDLHETLRTADWRRAHERTPKVTADAADVFPKSAATSSDQ
;
A
#
# COMPACT_ATOMS: atom_id res chain seq x y z
N MET A 1 -14.51 10.76 -20.21
CA MET A 1 -13.56 10.59 -19.10
C MET A 1 -13.16 11.97 -18.61
N ASN A 2 -13.86 12.51 -17.62
CA ASN A 2 -13.47 13.75 -16.95
C ASN A 2 -12.67 13.35 -15.70
N THR A 3 -11.35 13.36 -15.82
CA THR A 3 -10.42 13.28 -14.69
C THR A 3 -10.46 14.61 -13.96
N PHE A 4 -11.07 14.66 -12.78
CA PHE A 4 -10.94 15.80 -11.88
C PHE A 4 -9.55 15.78 -11.25
N THR A 5 -8.63 16.55 -11.82
CA THR A 5 -7.44 17.00 -11.11
C THR A 5 -7.89 17.92 -9.98
N CYS A 6 -7.62 17.55 -8.73
CA CYS A 6 -7.91 18.36 -7.55
C CYS A 6 -6.93 19.54 -7.47
N THR A 7 -7.08 20.51 -8.37
CA THR A 7 -6.32 21.78 -8.35
C THR A 7 -7.17 22.98 -7.96
N HIS A 8 -8.47 22.80 -7.68
CA HIS A 8 -9.37 23.91 -7.29
C HIS A 8 -9.77 23.97 -5.81
N LEU A 9 -9.22 23.10 -4.96
CA LEU A 9 -9.32 23.26 -3.50
C LEU A 9 -7.93 23.56 -2.92
N LEU A 10 -7.73 24.85 -2.61
CA LEU A 10 -6.64 25.44 -1.81
C LEU A 10 -5.38 25.89 -2.58
N ARG A 11 -5.26 27.21 -2.75
CA ARG A 11 -4.02 27.94 -3.06
C ARG A 11 -2.95 27.62 -1.98
N PRO A 12 -1.73 27.19 -2.34
CA PRO A 12 -0.65 27.08 -1.37
C PRO A 12 0.09 28.42 -1.26
N ALA A 13 -0.14 29.14 -0.16
CA ALA A 13 0.86 30.10 0.33
C ALA A 13 1.82 29.30 1.24
N ALA A 14 2.97 28.89 0.71
CA ALA A 14 4.02 28.28 1.50
C ALA A 14 4.53 29.29 2.54
N ASN A 15 4.23 29.06 3.81
CA ASN A 15 4.61 29.95 4.90
C ASN A 15 6.06 29.66 5.31
N ARG A 16 6.92 30.71 5.39
CA ARG A 16 8.37 30.63 5.69
C ARG A 16 8.73 29.81 6.95
N THR A 17 7.76 29.61 7.84
CA THR A 17 7.85 28.82 9.06
C THR A 17 8.02 27.31 8.83
N GLN A 18 7.49 26.75 7.73
CA GLN A 18 7.62 25.32 7.43
C GLN A 18 9.03 24.94 6.97
N LEU A 19 9.72 25.85 6.25
CA LEU A 19 11.12 25.66 5.84
C LEU A 19 12.09 25.73 7.05
N ALA A 20 11.77 26.56 8.04
CA ALA A 20 12.58 26.72 9.25
C ALA A 20 12.55 25.45 10.14
N HIS A 21 11.39 24.80 10.27
CA HIS A 21 11.25 23.56 11.05
C HIS A 21 11.98 22.38 10.39
N ALA A 22 11.90 22.22 9.07
CA ALA A 22 12.63 21.18 8.34
C ALA A 22 14.16 21.31 8.49
N THR A 23 14.66 22.56 8.52
CA THR A 23 16.08 22.85 8.70
C THR A 23 16.57 22.57 10.13
N ALA A 24 15.72 22.77 11.14
CA ALA A 24 16.04 22.46 12.54
C ALA A 24 16.11 20.95 12.81
N VAL A 25 15.20 20.18 12.23
CA VAL A 25 15.18 18.70 12.33
C VAL A 25 16.42 18.10 11.65
N ALA A 26 16.80 18.59 10.46
CA ALA A 26 18.00 18.16 9.76
C ALA A 26 19.29 18.44 10.56
N ARG A 27 19.37 19.59 11.27
CA ARG A 27 20.51 19.93 12.14
C ARG A 27 20.57 19.08 13.41
N GLY A 28 19.42 18.61 13.91
CA GLY A 28 19.35 17.68 15.05
C GLY A 28 19.93 16.30 14.73
N PHE A 29 19.61 15.77 13.55
CA PHE A 29 20.13 14.46 13.11
C PHE A 29 21.63 14.47 12.82
N SER A 30 22.19 15.57 12.28
CA SER A 30 23.64 15.68 12.06
C SER A 30 24.46 15.75 13.36
N ARG A 31 23.91 16.25 14.47
CA ARG A 31 24.61 16.31 15.77
C ARG A 31 24.64 14.96 16.49
N LEU A 32 23.65 14.09 16.25
CA LEU A 32 23.62 12.73 16.80
C LEU A 32 24.55 11.78 16.05
N ALA A 33 24.84 12.04 14.77
CA ALA A 33 25.76 11.23 13.96
C ALA A 33 27.26 11.52 14.23
N THR A 34 27.61 12.67 14.82
CA THR A 34 29.01 13.05 15.13
C THR A 34 29.44 12.70 16.56
N ALA A 35 28.51 12.37 17.46
CA ALA A 35 28.83 11.86 18.80
C ALA A 35 29.03 10.34 18.71
N GLY A 36 30.26 9.92 18.38
CA GLY A 36 30.62 8.55 18.00
C GLY A 36 30.48 7.46 19.07
N HIS A 37 29.26 7.15 19.49
CA HIS A 37 28.94 5.97 20.30
C HIS A 37 27.81 5.18 19.65
N LEU A 38 28.18 4.23 18.78
CA LEU A 38 27.55 2.93 18.59
C LEU A 38 28.09 2.30 17.30
N ARG A 39 28.94 1.29 17.44
CA ARG A 39 28.96 0.05 16.63
C ARG A 39 29.89 -0.97 17.32
N PRO A 40 29.64 -2.29 17.20
CA PRO A 40 29.00 -2.90 16.03
C PRO A 40 27.88 -3.92 16.30
N ALA A 41 26.81 -3.81 15.50
CA ALA A 41 26.09 -4.95 14.89
C ALA A 41 25.19 -4.39 13.77
N MET A 42 25.72 -4.22 12.56
CA MET A 42 24.89 -3.90 11.39
C MET A 42 25.53 -4.49 10.13
N GLY A 43 24.77 -5.36 9.45
CA GLY A 43 25.13 -5.97 8.17
C GLY A 43 25.21 -4.97 7.01
N LEU A 44 25.74 -5.47 5.88
CA LEU A 44 26.16 -4.72 4.69
C LEU A 44 25.11 -3.76 4.08
N GLY A 45 23.81 -3.91 4.38
CA GLY A 45 22.75 -3.02 3.89
C GLY A 45 22.84 -1.58 4.41
N ALA A 46 23.31 -1.39 5.65
CA ALA A 46 23.39 -0.06 6.28
C ALA A 46 24.55 0.81 5.75
N LEU A 47 25.55 0.20 5.09
CA LEU A 47 26.65 0.95 4.48
C LEU A 47 26.27 1.55 3.11
N HIS A 48 25.36 0.93 2.37
CA HIS A 48 24.94 1.43 1.06
C HIS A 48 24.04 2.67 1.17
N THR A 49 23.15 2.69 2.16
CA THR A 49 22.26 3.84 2.44
C THR A 49 23.02 5.05 2.98
N ALA A 50 24.00 4.85 3.86
CA ALA A 50 24.85 5.94 4.37
C ALA A 50 25.74 6.58 3.26
N ARG A 51 26.20 5.77 2.30
CA ARG A 51 27.05 6.23 1.19
C ARG A 51 26.25 7.05 0.17
N ALA A 52 25.00 6.68 -0.10
CA ALA A 52 24.08 7.46 -0.93
C ALA A 52 23.75 8.83 -0.30
N PHE A 53 23.56 8.87 1.02
CA PHE A 53 23.25 10.10 1.76
C PHE A 53 24.44 11.10 1.80
N SER A 54 25.67 10.57 1.91
CA SER A 54 26.91 11.34 1.83
C SER A 54 27.14 11.94 0.43
N LEU A 55 26.84 11.19 -0.65
CA LEU A 55 26.97 11.67 -2.03
C LEU A 55 25.92 12.76 -2.35
N PHE A 56 24.69 12.58 -1.87
CA PHE A 56 23.62 13.57 -2.01
C PHE A 56 23.98 14.89 -1.31
N SER A 57 24.52 14.82 -0.08
CA SER A 57 24.92 16.01 0.69
C SER A 57 26.10 16.78 0.05
N ARG A 58 27.00 16.08 -0.66
CA ARG A 58 28.13 16.70 -1.37
C ARG A 58 27.69 17.40 -2.66
N ASN A 59 26.75 16.82 -3.42
CA ASN A 59 26.23 17.45 -4.64
C ASN A 59 25.31 18.65 -4.31
N ALA A 60 24.49 18.57 -3.26
CA ALA A 60 23.64 19.68 -2.84
C ALA A 60 24.43 20.88 -2.28
N ALA A 61 25.64 20.66 -1.75
CA ALA A 61 26.51 21.72 -1.25
C ALA A 61 27.39 22.36 -2.34
N ALA A 62 27.54 21.71 -3.50
CA ALA A 62 28.29 22.24 -4.65
C ALA A 62 27.48 23.26 -5.46
N ASP A 63 26.16 23.16 -5.48
CA ASP A 63 25.27 24.08 -6.22
C ASP A 63 24.96 25.40 -5.49
N SER A 64 25.42 25.59 -4.24
CA SER A 64 25.07 26.76 -3.42
C SER A 64 26.22 27.74 -3.12
N LYS A 65 27.36 27.64 -3.83
CA LYS A 65 28.48 28.59 -3.67
C LYS A 65 28.93 29.15 -5.01
N ALA A 66 28.23 30.18 -5.47
CA ALA A 66 28.81 31.18 -6.35
C ALA A 66 29.78 32.05 -5.52
N THR A 67 31.06 32.02 -5.86
CA THR A 67 32.08 32.96 -5.35
C THR A 67 32.90 33.51 -6.52
N PRO A 68 33.42 34.75 -6.39
CA PRO A 68 33.71 35.62 -7.51
C PRO A 68 35.03 35.30 -8.23
N TYR A 69 35.04 35.71 -9.50
CA TYR A 69 36.05 35.55 -10.54
C TYR A 69 37.48 35.90 -10.05
N GLY A 70 38.38 34.90 -10.04
CA GLY A 70 39.83 35.08 -9.91
C GLY A 70 40.50 34.97 -11.28
N GLN A 71 41.34 35.95 -11.61
CA GLN A 71 42.12 36.00 -12.84
C GLN A 71 43.02 34.76 -12.98
N GLN A 72 42.75 33.94 -14.00
CA GLN A 72 43.75 33.06 -14.61
C GLN A 72 43.95 33.52 -16.06
N GLN A 73 45.19 33.89 -16.36
CA GLN A 73 45.65 34.26 -17.70
C GLN A 73 45.39 33.09 -18.66
N ARG A 74 44.58 33.33 -19.68
CA ARG A 74 44.30 32.39 -20.77
C ARG A 74 45.21 32.78 -21.96
N PRO A 75 45.77 31.81 -22.72
CA PRO A 75 46.53 32.14 -23.92
C PRO A 75 45.65 32.89 -24.91
N THR A 76 46.22 33.88 -25.58
CA THR A 76 45.58 34.69 -26.61
C THR A 76 45.28 33.84 -27.84
N GLU A 77 44.07 33.30 -27.92
CA GLU A 77 43.44 32.93 -29.19
C GLU A 77 42.28 33.89 -29.41
N ASP A 78 42.26 34.54 -30.57
CA ASP A 78 41.20 35.48 -30.95
C ASP A 78 39.83 34.80 -30.84
N PRO A 79 38.82 35.45 -30.21
CA PRO A 79 37.49 34.88 -30.10
C PRO A 79 36.93 34.66 -31.51
N PRO A 80 36.37 33.47 -31.82
CA PRO A 80 35.83 33.19 -33.13
C PRO A 80 34.77 34.23 -33.47
N SER A 81 34.84 34.77 -34.70
CA SER A 81 33.91 35.80 -35.14
C SER A 81 32.46 35.35 -34.94
N LEU A 82 31.56 36.28 -34.68
CA LEU A 82 30.13 35.99 -34.43
C LEU A 82 29.49 35.17 -35.57
N ARG A 83 30.09 35.21 -36.76
CA ARG A 83 29.79 34.38 -37.92
C ARG A 83 30.22 32.92 -37.73
N GLN A 84 31.45 32.66 -37.30
CA GLN A 84 31.95 31.31 -36.98
C GLN A 84 31.17 30.66 -35.83
N HIS A 85 30.75 31.44 -34.83
CA HIS A 85 29.91 30.92 -33.74
C HIS A 85 28.52 30.51 -34.24
N LYS A 86 27.90 31.33 -35.11
CA LYS A 86 26.62 30.99 -35.75
C LYS A 86 26.72 29.79 -36.68
N GLU A 87 27.83 29.65 -37.40
CA GLU A 87 28.09 28.49 -38.26
C GLU A 87 28.26 27.21 -37.44
N ARG A 88 28.92 27.27 -36.28
CA ARG A 88 28.99 26.14 -35.33
C ARG A 88 27.63 25.74 -34.79
N LEU A 89 26.82 26.70 -34.34
CA LEU A 89 25.48 26.41 -33.82
C LEU A 89 24.55 25.82 -34.88
N ARG A 90 24.68 26.26 -36.14
CA ARG A 90 23.97 25.66 -37.28
C ARG A 90 24.44 24.23 -37.53
N ALA A 91 25.74 23.98 -37.54
CA ALA A 91 26.28 22.63 -37.71
C ALA A 91 25.84 21.67 -36.58
N GLU A 92 25.78 22.15 -35.33
CA GLU A 92 25.27 21.37 -34.19
C GLU A 92 23.76 21.10 -34.30
N GLN A 93 22.97 22.07 -34.79
CA GLN A 93 21.54 21.85 -35.08
C GLN A 93 21.31 20.87 -36.22
N ASP A 94 22.08 20.95 -37.30
CA ASP A 94 21.99 20.05 -38.44
C ASP A 94 22.41 18.63 -38.03
N GLN A 95 23.42 18.50 -37.17
CA GLN A 95 23.83 17.22 -36.60
C GLN A 95 22.73 16.64 -35.68
N ALA A 96 22.10 17.45 -34.83
CA ALA A 96 21.00 17.02 -33.99
C ALA A 96 19.76 16.64 -34.81
N GLN A 97 19.46 17.36 -35.90
CA GLN A 97 18.37 17.03 -36.81
C GLN A 97 18.64 15.76 -37.59
N SER A 98 19.86 15.55 -38.09
CA SER A 98 20.23 14.29 -38.76
C SER A 98 20.19 13.09 -37.82
N GLN A 99 20.57 13.25 -36.54
CA GLN A 99 20.41 12.20 -35.53
C GLN A 99 18.94 11.92 -35.21
N ALA A 100 18.10 12.96 -35.12
CA ALA A 100 16.66 12.82 -34.92
C ALA A 100 15.97 12.17 -36.14
N GLU A 101 16.41 12.47 -37.36
CA GLU A 101 15.97 11.82 -38.58
C GLU A 101 16.47 10.39 -38.69
N ALA A 102 17.71 10.09 -38.30
CA ALA A 102 18.22 8.73 -38.22
C ALA A 102 17.47 7.89 -37.19
N LEU A 103 17.07 8.47 -36.05
CA LEU A 103 16.16 7.85 -35.07
C LEU A 103 14.75 7.64 -35.64
N ARG A 104 14.22 8.62 -36.40
CA ARG A 104 12.92 8.48 -37.08
C ARG A 104 12.95 7.49 -38.24
N LEU A 105 14.06 7.36 -38.96
CA LEU A 105 14.26 6.40 -40.05
C LEU A 105 14.56 5.00 -39.51
N GLY A 106 15.28 4.89 -38.38
CA GLY A 106 15.40 3.66 -37.59
C GLY A 106 14.06 3.20 -37.02
N SER A 107 13.16 4.15 -36.73
CA SER A 107 11.75 3.86 -36.37
C SER A 107 10.84 3.58 -37.60
N LYS A 108 11.30 3.86 -38.83
CA LYS A 108 10.60 3.57 -40.09
C LYS A 108 11.06 2.29 -40.78
N HIS A 109 12.13 1.65 -40.30
CA HIS A 109 12.18 0.20 -40.33
C HIS A 109 11.14 -0.31 -39.34
N HIS A 110 9.90 -0.32 -39.82
CA HIS A 110 8.90 -1.25 -39.38
C HIS A 110 9.55 -2.63 -39.57
N LEU A 111 10.27 -3.11 -38.55
CA LEU A 111 10.09 -4.49 -38.17
C LEU A 111 8.58 -4.57 -38.01
N SER A 112 7.90 -5.06 -39.04
CA SER A 112 6.72 -5.86 -38.84
C SER A 112 7.16 -6.94 -37.86
N VAL A 113 7.09 -6.63 -36.57
CA VAL A 113 7.00 -7.64 -35.54
C VAL A 113 5.74 -8.36 -35.94
N ASP A 114 5.96 -9.47 -36.63
CA ASP A 114 4.95 -10.44 -36.95
C ASP A 114 4.34 -10.86 -35.61
N THR A 115 3.28 -10.16 -35.18
CA THR A 115 2.56 -10.46 -33.94
C THR A 115 1.91 -11.85 -34.00
N THR A 116 2.00 -12.52 -35.14
CA THR A 116 1.65 -13.93 -35.36
C THR A 116 2.80 -14.91 -35.06
N ARG A 117 3.94 -14.45 -34.51
CA ARG A 117 5.10 -15.31 -34.22
C ARG A 117 5.76 -15.13 -32.85
N SER A 118 5.02 -14.64 -31.84
CA SER A 118 5.24 -15.22 -30.51
C SER A 118 4.60 -16.61 -30.57
N PRO A 119 5.29 -17.72 -30.23
CA PRO A 119 4.55 -18.94 -29.93
C PRO A 119 3.48 -18.51 -28.94
N GLY A 120 2.20 -18.70 -29.30
CA GLY A 120 1.10 -18.25 -28.48
C GLY A 120 1.33 -18.80 -27.08
N ILE A 121 1.75 -17.94 -26.16
CA ILE A 121 1.83 -18.32 -24.76
C ILE A 121 0.37 -18.28 -24.33
N GLU A 122 -0.34 -19.36 -24.68
CA GLU A 122 -1.67 -19.60 -24.17
C GLU A 122 -1.54 -19.59 -22.65
N MET A 123 -2.30 -18.70 -22.03
CA MET A 123 -2.37 -18.62 -20.59
C MET A 123 -2.85 -19.99 -20.08
N PRO A 124 -2.16 -20.62 -19.11
CA PRO A 124 -2.64 -21.87 -18.52
C PRO A 124 -4.12 -21.73 -18.11
N PRO A 125 -4.99 -22.74 -18.33
CA PRO A 125 -6.40 -22.67 -17.96
C PRO A 125 -6.63 -22.25 -16.51
N GLU A 126 -5.71 -22.61 -15.61
CA GLU A 126 -5.71 -22.24 -14.18
C GLU A 126 -5.41 -20.76 -13.93
N LEU A 127 -5.01 -19.98 -14.93
CA LEU A 127 -4.83 -18.53 -14.83
C LEU A 127 -5.89 -17.77 -15.64
N GLN A 128 -6.71 -18.47 -16.42
CA GLN A 128 -7.77 -17.89 -17.24
C GLN A 128 -9.03 -17.51 -16.44
N HIS A 129 -9.05 -17.71 -15.12
CA HIS A 129 -10.11 -17.21 -14.26
C HIS A 129 -9.84 -15.76 -13.84
N SER A 130 -10.87 -14.91 -13.87
CA SER A 130 -10.80 -13.56 -13.32
C SER A 130 -10.64 -13.65 -11.80
N ASN A 131 -9.41 -13.56 -11.30
CA ASN A 131 -9.12 -13.40 -9.87
C ASN A 131 -9.53 -11.98 -9.44
N ILE A 132 -10.84 -11.75 -9.33
CA ILE A 132 -11.36 -10.56 -8.68
C ILE A 132 -11.22 -10.82 -7.17
N PRO A 133 -10.51 -9.95 -6.44
CA PRO A 133 -10.47 -10.03 -4.98
C PRO A 133 -11.87 -10.14 -4.41
N MET A 134 -12.07 -11.06 -3.47
CA MET A 134 -13.37 -11.26 -2.85
C MET A 134 -13.49 -10.37 -1.61
N PRO A 135 -14.68 -9.83 -1.30
CA PRO A 135 -14.90 -9.13 -0.04
C PRO A 135 -14.72 -10.08 1.14
N ILE A 136 -14.24 -9.55 2.27
CA ILE A 136 -13.96 -10.36 3.46
C ILE A 136 -15.21 -10.72 4.26
N ARG A 137 -16.26 -9.89 4.17
CA ARG A 137 -17.55 -10.15 4.81
C ARG A 137 -18.49 -10.89 3.88
N ASP A 138 -19.16 -11.90 4.43
CA ASP A 138 -20.18 -12.67 3.70
C ASP A 138 -21.39 -11.82 3.29
N ASP A 139 -21.69 -10.72 4.01
CA ASP A 139 -22.78 -9.79 3.69
C ASP A 139 -22.68 -9.25 2.25
N PHE A 140 -21.45 -9.05 1.75
CA PHE A 140 -21.17 -8.53 0.40
C PHE A 140 -21.29 -9.59 -0.69
N LEU A 141 -21.41 -10.88 -0.32
CA LEU A 141 -21.60 -12.00 -1.25
C LEU A 141 -23.08 -12.29 -1.54
N ALA A 142 -23.97 -11.33 -1.23
CA ALA A 142 -25.39 -11.46 -1.48
C ALA A 142 -25.72 -11.67 -2.97
N ASP A 143 -26.79 -12.42 -3.24
CA ASP A 143 -27.26 -12.70 -4.61
C ASP A 143 -27.77 -11.46 -5.36
N ARG A 144 -27.96 -10.34 -4.66
CA ARG A 144 -28.39 -9.05 -5.20
C ARG A 144 -27.43 -7.93 -4.81
N PRO A 145 -27.34 -6.86 -5.63
CA PRO A 145 -26.64 -5.66 -5.22
C PRO A 145 -27.22 -5.05 -3.94
N LEU A 146 -26.33 -4.55 -3.09
CA LEU A 146 -26.65 -3.93 -1.81
C LEU A 146 -27.00 -2.45 -1.99
N LYS A 147 -28.05 -2.02 -1.29
CA LYS A 147 -28.49 -0.64 -1.21
C LYS A 147 -27.99 -0.01 0.08
N THR A 148 -28.06 1.33 0.18
CA THR A 148 -27.66 2.08 1.37
C THR A 148 -28.28 1.55 2.66
N ALA A 149 -29.58 1.22 2.65
CA ALA A 149 -30.26 0.67 3.82
C ALA A 149 -29.65 -0.66 4.30
N ASP A 150 -29.24 -1.54 3.37
CA ASP A 150 -28.60 -2.80 3.72
C ASP A 150 -27.26 -2.56 4.45
N LEU A 151 -26.48 -1.58 3.98
CA LEU A 151 -25.19 -1.21 4.56
C LEU A 151 -25.33 -0.54 5.93
N GLU A 152 -26.38 0.25 6.14
CA GLU A 152 -26.67 0.90 7.43
C GLU A 152 -27.10 -0.09 8.51
N HIS A 153 -27.67 -1.24 8.11
CA HIS A 153 -28.09 -2.31 9.02
C HIS A 153 -26.98 -3.32 9.34
N LEU A 154 -25.79 -3.19 8.76
CA LEU A 154 -24.66 -4.05 9.10
C LEU A 154 -24.27 -3.87 10.58
N GLU A 155 -24.16 -5.00 11.28
CA GLU A 155 -23.71 -5.01 12.67
C GLU A 155 -22.20 -4.75 12.76
N ILE A 156 -21.85 -3.54 13.21
CA ILE A 156 -20.45 -3.08 13.29
C ILE A 156 -20.03 -2.60 14.69
N TYR A 157 -20.98 -2.44 15.63
CA TYR A 157 -20.76 -1.98 17.00
C TYR A 157 -19.76 -0.79 17.08
N PRO A 158 -20.10 0.40 16.57
CA PRO A 158 -19.12 1.46 16.28
C PRO A 158 -18.45 2.06 17.52
N THR A 159 -19.02 1.85 18.70
CA THR A 159 -18.49 2.31 20.00
C THR A 159 -17.83 1.20 20.80
N SER A 160 -17.64 0.01 20.20
CA SER A 160 -16.97 -1.12 20.86
C SER A 160 -15.51 -0.77 21.13
N HIS A 161 -15.09 -0.91 22.39
CA HIS A 161 -13.73 -0.71 22.85
C HIS A 161 -13.29 -1.90 23.69
N ARG A 162 -12.12 -2.47 23.38
CA ARG A 162 -11.53 -3.52 24.20
C ARG A 162 -10.74 -2.91 25.36
N GLU A 163 -11.23 -3.09 26.59
CA GLU A 163 -10.46 -2.68 27.77
C GLU A 163 -9.14 -3.48 27.90
N PRO A 164 -7.98 -2.82 28.13
CA PRO A 164 -6.70 -3.49 28.21
C PRO A 164 -6.56 -4.26 29.55
N ASN A 165 -6.46 -5.58 29.47
CA ASN A 165 -6.48 -6.44 30.66
C ASN A 165 -5.11 -6.58 31.34
N ASP A 166 -4.01 -6.45 30.59
CA ASP A 166 -2.66 -6.62 31.12
C ASP A 166 -1.65 -5.60 30.54
N TRP A 167 -0.39 -5.73 30.95
CA TRP A 167 0.68 -4.81 30.53
C TRP A 167 0.91 -4.82 29.01
N ALA A 168 0.77 -5.98 28.36
CA ALA A 168 0.95 -6.13 26.93
C ALA A 168 -0.16 -5.42 26.16
N ASP A 169 -1.41 -5.56 26.60
CA ASP A 169 -2.56 -4.84 26.04
C ASP A 169 -2.42 -3.32 26.26
N ARG A 170 -1.92 -2.87 27.42
CA ARG A 170 -1.65 -1.45 27.69
C ARG A 170 -0.56 -0.88 26.77
N ILE A 171 0.50 -1.64 26.49
CA ILE A 171 1.53 -1.25 25.52
C ILE A 171 0.94 -1.15 24.11
N ALA A 172 0.10 -2.10 23.71
CA ALA A 172 -0.55 -2.06 22.41
C ALA A 172 -1.40 -0.79 22.26
N LEU A 173 -2.27 -0.50 23.23
CA LEU A 173 -3.10 0.70 23.24
C LEU A 173 -2.27 1.99 23.25
N THR A 174 -1.21 2.03 24.06
CA THR A 174 -0.31 3.20 24.13
C THR A 174 0.41 3.42 22.80
N THR A 175 0.87 2.34 22.16
CA THR A 175 1.49 2.40 20.82
C THR A 175 0.54 3.03 19.81
N VAL A 176 -0.72 2.59 19.75
CA VAL A 176 -1.72 3.14 18.83
C VAL A 176 -1.98 4.63 19.12
N LYS A 177 -2.17 4.99 20.40
CA LYS A 177 -2.34 6.40 20.79
C LYS A 177 -1.16 7.27 20.37
N LEU A 178 0.07 6.77 20.48
CA LEU A 178 1.28 7.49 20.06
C LEU A 178 1.38 7.62 18.54
N LEU A 179 1.04 6.57 17.78
CA LEU A 179 1.01 6.61 16.31
C LEU A 179 -0.07 7.55 15.75
N ARG A 180 -1.15 7.73 16.50
CA ARG A 180 -2.26 8.64 16.15
C ARG A 180 -1.88 10.13 16.23
N LEU A 181 -1.04 10.53 17.18
CA LEU A 181 -0.66 11.93 17.37
C LEU A 181 -0.06 12.59 16.11
N PRO A 182 0.99 12.04 15.47
CA PRO A 182 1.57 12.66 14.28
C PRO A 182 0.63 12.63 13.08
N THR A 183 -0.19 11.58 12.94
CA THR A 183 -1.12 11.42 11.82
C THR A 183 -2.26 12.45 11.90
N ASP A 184 -2.86 12.65 13.08
CA ASP A 184 -3.90 13.67 13.28
C ASP A 184 -3.36 15.09 13.04
N VAL A 185 -2.13 15.37 13.48
CA VAL A 185 -1.47 16.68 13.24
C VAL A 185 -1.18 16.92 11.76
N PHE A 186 -0.71 15.89 11.05
CA PHE A 186 -0.32 16.00 9.64
C PHE A 186 -1.52 16.12 8.70
N PHE A 187 -2.56 15.29 8.89
CA PHE A 187 -3.69 15.23 7.96
C PHE A 187 -4.83 16.18 8.32
N ARG A 188 -5.01 16.54 9.60
CA ARG A 188 -6.13 17.38 10.08
C ARG A 188 -7.47 16.90 9.49
N ARG A 189 -8.17 17.75 8.72
CA ARG A 189 -9.46 17.45 8.07
C ARG A 189 -9.36 16.86 6.66
N LYS A 190 -8.18 16.42 6.21
CA LYS A 190 -8.01 15.80 4.89
C LYS A 190 -8.35 14.30 4.93
N TYR A 191 -9.62 13.96 5.14
CA TYR A 191 -10.08 12.59 5.36
C TYR A 191 -9.66 11.62 4.25
N VAL A 192 -9.87 11.95 2.97
CA VAL A 192 -9.51 11.06 1.85
C VAL A 192 -7.99 10.88 1.72
N HIS A 193 -7.19 11.94 1.93
CA HIS A 193 -5.73 11.80 1.89
C HIS A 193 -5.22 10.99 3.08
N ARG A 194 -5.84 11.14 4.25
CA ARG A 194 -5.56 10.34 5.44
C ARG A 194 -5.85 8.88 5.16
N ALA A 195 -7.03 8.54 4.61
CA ALA A 195 -7.40 7.18 4.25
C ALA A 195 -6.39 6.56 3.28
N VAL A 196 -6.10 7.20 2.13
CA VAL A 196 -5.08 6.71 1.17
C VAL A 196 -3.74 6.41 1.85
N MET A 197 -3.28 7.27 2.75
CA MET A 197 -2.00 7.06 3.43
C MET A 197 -2.07 5.95 4.49
N LEU A 198 -3.15 5.87 5.26
CA LEU A 198 -3.29 4.86 6.31
C LEU A 198 -3.51 3.45 5.72
N GLU A 199 -4.25 3.31 4.61
CA GLU A 199 -4.46 1.99 3.98
C GLU A 199 -3.18 1.39 3.42
N THR A 200 -2.18 2.21 3.05
CA THR A 200 -0.86 1.67 2.66
C THR A 200 -0.14 0.98 3.82
N VAL A 201 -0.48 1.35 5.05
CA VAL A 201 0.07 0.77 6.28
C VAL A 201 -0.82 -0.34 6.82
N ALA A 202 -2.15 -0.19 6.74
CA ALA A 202 -3.13 -1.18 7.20
C ALA A 202 -3.04 -2.52 6.46
N ALA A 203 -2.63 -2.53 5.18
CA ALA A 203 -2.40 -3.77 4.43
C ALA A 203 -1.14 -4.57 4.87
N VAL A 204 -0.28 -4.02 5.72
CA VAL A 204 1.02 -4.64 6.10
C VAL A 204 0.89 -5.72 7.19
N PRO A 205 0.16 -5.50 8.31
CA PRO A 205 0.03 -6.46 9.39
C PRO A 205 -0.44 -7.85 8.99
N GLY A 206 -1.55 -7.96 8.24
CA GLY A 206 -2.08 -9.24 7.77
C GLY A 206 -1.04 -10.00 6.93
N MET A 207 -0.35 -9.31 6.02
CA MET A 207 0.69 -9.91 5.19
C MET A 207 1.88 -10.43 6.01
N VAL A 208 2.37 -9.64 6.97
CA VAL A 208 3.47 -10.04 7.86
C VAL A 208 3.06 -11.22 8.74
N GLY A 209 1.88 -11.18 9.33
CA GLY A 209 1.34 -12.26 10.15
C GLY A 209 1.21 -13.55 9.36
N ALA A 210 0.59 -13.49 8.17
CA ALA A 210 0.48 -14.63 7.27
C ALA A 210 1.84 -15.19 6.87
N MET A 211 2.79 -14.34 6.46
CA MET A 211 4.14 -14.77 6.07
C MET A 211 4.87 -15.48 7.21
N LEU A 212 4.89 -14.90 8.42
CA LEU A 212 5.59 -15.48 9.56
C LEU A 212 4.93 -16.79 10.03
N ARG A 213 3.61 -16.87 10.00
CA ARG A 213 2.87 -18.10 10.30
C ARG A 213 3.09 -19.18 9.24
N HIS A 214 3.13 -18.82 7.96
CA HIS A 214 3.45 -19.71 6.86
C HIS A 214 4.83 -20.33 7.03
N LEU A 215 5.87 -19.51 7.26
CA LEU A 215 7.22 -20.00 7.51
C LEU A 215 7.30 -20.87 8.78
N ARG A 216 6.52 -20.53 9.82
CA ARG A 216 6.40 -21.34 11.04
C ARG A 216 5.74 -22.70 10.78
N SER A 217 4.70 -22.75 9.95
CA SER A 217 4.02 -23.98 9.54
C SER A 217 4.98 -24.90 8.77
N LEU A 218 5.70 -24.36 7.78
CA LEU A 218 6.69 -25.10 7.00
C LEU A 218 7.81 -25.67 7.87
N ARG A 219 8.48 -24.84 8.68
CA ARG A 219 9.62 -25.28 9.50
C ARG A 219 9.24 -26.22 10.65
N ARG A 220 7.95 -26.28 11.01
CA ARG A 220 7.43 -27.21 12.02
C ARG A 220 6.72 -28.42 11.41
N LEU A 221 6.50 -28.43 10.09
CA LEU A 221 5.73 -29.45 9.38
C LEU A 221 4.34 -29.66 10.02
N ARG A 222 3.65 -28.56 10.32
CA ARG A 222 2.33 -28.58 10.98
C ARG A 222 1.32 -27.73 10.21
N HIS A 223 0.06 -28.15 10.26
CA HIS A 223 -1.06 -27.36 9.78
C HIS A 223 -1.15 -26.04 10.56
N ASP A 224 -1.51 -24.96 9.88
CA ASP A 224 -1.58 -23.62 10.50
C ASP A 224 -2.89 -23.35 11.26
N GLY A 225 -3.95 -24.09 10.92
CA GLY A 225 -5.26 -23.95 11.56
C GLY A 225 -6.14 -22.85 10.95
N GLY A 226 -5.87 -22.42 9.71
CA GLY A 226 -6.71 -21.51 8.94
C GLY A 226 -6.36 -20.02 9.05
N TRP A 227 -5.33 -19.65 9.81
CA TRP A 227 -4.96 -18.25 10.03
C TRP A 227 -4.30 -17.60 8.82
N ILE A 228 -3.41 -18.30 8.12
CA ILE A 228 -2.66 -17.77 6.97
C ILE A 228 -3.62 -17.22 5.92
N SER A 229 -4.64 -18.01 5.54
CA SER A 229 -5.62 -17.60 4.54
C SER A 229 -6.39 -16.36 4.98
N HIS A 230 -6.84 -16.33 6.24
CA HIS A 230 -7.58 -15.20 6.77
C HIS A 230 -6.73 -13.92 6.79
N LEU A 231 -5.48 -14.00 7.27
CA LEU A 231 -4.58 -12.84 7.34
C LEU A 231 -4.14 -12.33 5.96
N LEU A 232 -4.02 -13.21 4.96
CA LEU A 232 -3.82 -12.79 3.57
C LEU A 232 -5.07 -12.09 3.00
N HIS A 233 -6.27 -12.57 3.35
CA HIS A 233 -7.53 -11.98 2.92
C HIS A 233 -7.76 -10.61 3.56
N GLU A 234 -7.43 -10.44 4.84
CA GLU A 234 -7.37 -9.14 5.52
C GLU A 234 -6.44 -8.17 4.78
N ALA A 235 -5.19 -8.58 4.52
CA ALA A 235 -4.24 -7.74 3.78
C ALA A 235 -4.71 -7.38 2.35
N GLU A 236 -5.42 -8.30 1.68
CA GLU A 236 -6.01 -8.01 0.38
C GLU A 236 -7.19 -7.04 0.48
N ASN A 237 -8.03 -7.18 1.50
CA ASN A 237 -9.17 -6.29 1.74
C ASN A 237 -8.71 -4.85 1.98
N GLU A 238 -7.71 -4.65 2.85
CA GLU A 238 -7.05 -3.36 3.09
C GLU A 238 -6.46 -2.76 1.80
N ARG A 239 -5.83 -3.62 0.97
CA ARG A 239 -5.34 -3.20 -0.35
C ARG A 239 -6.49 -2.75 -1.27
N MET A 240 -7.66 -3.39 -1.19
CA MET A 240 -8.84 -3.00 -1.97
C MET A 240 -9.45 -1.67 -1.49
N HIS A 241 -9.36 -1.36 -0.20
CA HIS A 241 -9.68 -0.02 0.31
C HIS A 241 -8.76 1.02 -0.33
N LEU A 242 -7.44 0.81 -0.30
CA LEU A 242 -6.48 1.69 -0.94
C LEU A 242 -6.78 1.88 -2.44
N MET A 243 -6.97 0.78 -3.18
CA MET A 243 -7.25 0.85 -4.62
C MET A 243 -8.54 1.63 -4.92
N THR A 244 -9.55 1.53 -4.05
CA THR A 244 -10.77 2.31 -4.12
C THR A 244 -10.51 3.79 -3.86
N TRP A 245 -9.81 4.13 -2.78
CA TRP A 245 -9.51 5.53 -2.46
C TRP A 245 -8.65 6.22 -3.50
N MET A 246 -7.76 5.49 -4.19
CA MET A 246 -7.02 6.04 -5.32
C MET A 246 -7.92 6.48 -6.48
N ARG A 247 -9.11 5.89 -6.66
CA ARG A 247 -10.08 6.37 -7.67
C ARG A 247 -10.72 7.70 -7.30
N VAL A 248 -10.71 8.06 -6.02
CA VAL A 248 -11.24 9.33 -5.50
C VAL A 248 -10.13 10.37 -5.37
N CYS A 249 -8.94 9.97 -4.92
CA CYS A 249 -7.81 10.86 -4.66
C CYS A 249 -6.49 10.26 -5.13
N GLN A 250 -5.85 10.93 -6.09
CA GLN A 250 -4.55 10.51 -6.61
C GLN A 250 -3.41 11.11 -5.78
N PRO A 251 -2.49 10.29 -5.21
CA PRO A 251 -1.38 10.79 -4.41
C PRO A 251 -0.33 11.48 -5.27
N SER A 252 0.24 12.57 -4.76
CA SER A 252 1.37 13.26 -5.38
C SER A 252 2.67 12.45 -5.25
N TRP A 253 3.72 12.89 -5.93
CA TRP A 253 5.03 12.24 -5.81
C TRP A 253 5.61 12.32 -4.38
N PHE A 254 5.31 13.40 -3.64
CA PHE A 254 5.71 13.54 -2.25
C PHE A 254 4.98 12.53 -1.36
N ASP A 255 3.68 12.34 -1.58
CA ASP A 255 2.88 11.36 -0.84
C ASP A 255 3.42 9.94 -1.08
N ARG A 256 3.75 9.61 -2.34
CA ARG A 256 4.36 8.31 -2.70
C ARG A 256 5.71 8.10 -2.02
N LEU A 257 6.57 9.12 -1.97
CA LEU A 257 7.84 9.04 -1.23
C LEU A 257 7.60 8.81 0.26
N LEU A 258 6.62 9.51 0.85
CA LEU A 258 6.24 9.34 2.25
C LEU A 258 5.75 7.91 2.52
N VAL A 259 4.90 7.35 1.64
CA VAL A 259 4.44 5.95 1.73
C VAL A 259 5.63 4.99 1.77
N ILE A 260 6.60 5.13 0.86
CA ILE A 260 7.79 4.27 0.82
C ILE A 260 8.56 4.31 2.15
N LEU A 261 8.77 5.50 2.70
CA LEU A 261 9.50 5.68 3.96
C LEU A 261 8.72 5.11 5.16
N VAL A 262 7.43 5.39 5.24
CA VAL A 262 6.56 4.92 6.34
C VAL A 262 6.40 3.40 6.27
N GLN A 263 6.12 2.83 5.10
CA GLN A 263 6.05 1.38 4.92
C GLN A 263 7.38 0.71 5.25
N GLY A 264 8.50 1.27 4.77
CA GLY A 264 9.82 0.73 5.07
C GLY A 264 10.10 0.66 6.58
N PHE A 265 9.76 1.71 7.32
CA PHE A 265 9.88 1.70 8.78
C PHE A 265 8.89 0.74 9.44
N PHE A 266 7.60 0.88 9.13
CA PHE A 266 6.50 0.15 9.77
C PHE A 266 6.60 -1.34 9.54
N PHE A 267 6.91 -1.79 8.31
CA PHE A 267 7.11 -3.21 7.99
C PHE A 267 8.18 -3.84 8.89
N ASN A 268 9.33 -3.19 9.05
CA ASN A 268 10.43 -3.72 9.87
C ASN A 268 10.06 -3.73 11.37
N ALA A 269 9.44 -2.65 11.85
CA ALA A 269 9.01 -2.52 13.24
C ALA A 269 7.93 -3.56 13.58
N PHE A 270 6.91 -3.69 12.74
CA PHE A 270 5.80 -4.64 12.94
C PHE A 270 6.27 -6.09 12.79
N THR A 271 7.14 -6.41 11.83
CA THR A 271 7.76 -7.74 11.72
C THR A 271 8.52 -8.11 12.99
N THR A 272 9.31 -7.19 13.53
CA THR A 272 10.03 -7.40 14.80
C THR A 272 9.05 -7.62 15.94
N LEU A 273 7.99 -6.80 16.04
CA LEU A 273 6.96 -6.96 17.06
C LEU A 273 6.27 -8.32 16.96
N TYR A 274 5.88 -8.75 15.75
CA TYR A 274 5.20 -10.04 15.54
C TYR A 274 6.11 -11.23 15.87
N MET A 275 7.41 -11.14 15.57
CA MET A 275 8.38 -12.16 15.95
C MET A 275 8.56 -12.30 17.47
N VAL A 276 8.52 -11.17 18.20
CA VAL A 276 8.69 -11.14 19.67
C VAL A 276 7.39 -11.49 20.40
N SER A 277 6.27 -10.91 19.98
CA SER A 277 4.95 -11.09 20.59
C SER A 277 3.84 -10.97 19.53
N PRO A 278 3.45 -12.09 18.88
CA PRO A 278 2.31 -12.12 17.96
C PRO A 278 1.02 -11.62 18.62
N ARG A 279 0.85 -11.93 19.91
CA ARG A 279 -0.30 -11.49 20.71
C ARG A 279 -0.38 -9.97 20.77
N THR A 280 0.72 -9.31 21.11
CA THR A 280 0.76 -7.83 21.17
C THR A 280 0.58 -7.24 19.79
N ALA A 281 1.14 -7.85 18.74
CA ALA A 281 0.96 -7.40 17.36
C ALA A 281 -0.53 -7.41 16.96
N HIS A 282 -1.25 -8.52 17.18
CA HIS A 282 -2.69 -8.59 16.92
C HIS A 282 -3.48 -7.59 17.76
N ARG A 283 -3.12 -7.38 19.04
CA ARG A 283 -3.79 -6.37 19.87
C ARG A 283 -3.54 -4.94 19.37
N VAL A 284 -2.34 -4.65 18.84
CA VAL A 284 -2.05 -3.34 18.20
C VAL A 284 -2.96 -3.14 17.00
N VAL A 285 -3.10 -4.15 16.13
CA VAL A 285 -4.01 -4.09 14.97
C VAL A 285 -5.45 -3.87 15.44
N GLY A 286 -5.96 -4.66 16.39
CA GLY A 286 -7.31 -4.49 16.92
C GLY A 286 -7.61 -3.07 17.41
N TYR A 287 -6.65 -2.40 18.07
CA TYR A 287 -6.79 -0.99 18.46
C TYR A 287 -6.62 0.00 17.29
N LEU A 288 -5.82 -0.31 16.27
CA LEU A 288 -5.77 0.50 15.05
C LEU A 288 -7.14 0.50 14.35
N GLU A 289 -7.79 -0.66 14.30
CA GLU A 289 -9.09 -0.77 13.63
C GLU A 289 -10.25 -0.17 14.44
N GLU A 290 -10.16 -0.15 15.77
CA GLU A 290 -11.05 0.71 16.57
C GLU A 290 -10.96 2.18 16.13
N GLU A 291 -9.75 2.67 15.91
CA GLU A 291 -9.52 4.04 15.45
C GLU A 291 -9.94 4.24 13.99
N ALA A 292 -9.84 3.21 13.14
CA ALA A 292 -10.35 3.22 11.78
C ALA A 292 -11.89 3.35 11.76
N VAL A 293 -12.60 2.54 12.56
CA VAL A 293 -14.06 2.61 12.70
C VAL A 293 -14.53 4.00 13.18
N ILE A 294 -13.82 4.59 14.16
CA ILE A 294 -14.09 5.96 14.63
C ILE A 294 -13.85 6.97 13.50
N SER A 295 -12.74 6.83 12.77
CA SER A 295 -12.36 7.75 11.70
C SER A 295 -13.36 7.72 10.53
N TYR A 296 -13.80 6.54 10.12
CA TYR A 296 -14.82 6.38 9.09
C TYR A 296 -16.21 6.82 9.52
N THR A 297 -16.56 6.63 10.80
CA THR A 297 -17.77 7.23 11.36
C THR A 297 -17.73 8.76 11.32
N SER A 298 -16.59 9.38 11.65
CA SER A 298 -16.42 10.82 11.48
C SER A 298 -16.51 11.23 10.01
N PHE A 299 -16.00 10.42 9.08
CA PHE A 299 -16.09 10.71 7.65
C PHE A 299 -17.56 10.69 7.18
N LEU A 300 -18.35 9.70 7.58
CA LEU A 300 -19.79 9.67 7.29
C LEU A 300 -20.50 10.93 7.78
N ASN A 301 -20.22 11.37 9.02
CA ASN A 301 -20.83 12.58 9.58
C ASN A 301 -20.47 13.85 8.79
N GLU A 302 -19.29 13.91 8.17
CA GLU A 302 -18.90 15.03 7.30
C GLU A 302 -19.63 15.01 5.95
N ILE A 303 -19.89 13.82 5.39
CA ILE A 303 -20.69 13.64 4.18
C ILE A 303 -22.15 14.01 4.46
N ASP A 304 -22.73 13.48 5.54
CA ASP A 304 -24.14 13.70 5.91
C ASP A 304 -24.42 15.16 6.26
N ALA A 305 -23.42 15.86 6.79
CA ALA A 305 -23.50 17.31 7.03
C ALA A 305 -23.21 18.17 5.79
N GLY A 306 -22.99 17.56 4.61
CA GLY A 306 -22.75 18.24 3.34
C GLY A 306 -21.39 18.94 3.23
N ARG A 307 -20.44 18.66 4.12
CA ARG A 307 -19.09 19.23 4.08
C ARG A 307 -18.18 18.51 3.09
N ILE A 308 -18.48 17.24 2.81
CA ILE A 308 -17.84 16.46 1.75
C ILE A 308 -18.92 16.07 0.74
N GLU A 309 -18.64 16.28 -0.54
CA GLU A 309 -19.56 15.97 -1.64
C GLU A 309 -19.77 14.46 -1.76
N ASN A 310 -21.03 14.01 -1.78
CA ASN A 310 -21.39 12.61 -1.93
C ASN A 310 -21.45 12.20 -3.42
N VAL A 311 -20.28 12.07 -4.05
CA VAL A 311 -20.15 11.70 -5.46
C VAL A 311 -20.54 10.22 -5.73
N PRO A 312 -20.82 9.82 -6.97
CA PRO A 312 -21.05 8.40 -7.30
C PRO A 312 -19.88 7.49 -6.89
N ALA A 313 -20.20 6.28 -6.44
CA ALA A 313 -19.19 5.31 -6.03
C ALA A 313 -18.28 4.90 -7.21
N PRO A 314 -16.96 4.75 -7.00
CA PRO A 314 -16.07 4.19 -8.02
C PRO A 314 -16.47 2.77 -8.43
N GLU A 315 -16.32 2.44 -9.72
CA GLU A 315 -16.68 1.13 -10.27
C GLU A 315 -16.00 -0.05 -9.55
N ILE A 316 -14.75 0.13 -9.13
CA ILE A 316 -14.02 -0.88 -8.34
C ILE A 316 -14.73 -1.20 -7.02
N ALA A 317 -15.30 -0.19 -6.36
CA ALA A 317 -16.03 -0.37 -5.10
C ALA A 317 -17.38 -1.06 -5.34
N VAL A 318 -18.08 -0.64 -6.40
CA VAL A 318 -19.35 -1.25 -6.82
C VAL A 318 -19.18 -2.75 -7.06
N GLN A 319 -18.12 -3.14 -7.78
CA GLN A 319 -17.83 -4.54 -8.07
C GLN A 319 -17.37 -5.31 -6.82
N TYR A 320 -16.49 -4.73 -6.00
CA TYR A 320 -15.89 -5.43 -4.86
C TYR A 320 -16.86 -5.66 -3.70
N TRP A 321 -17.65 -4.65 -3.33
CA TRP A 321 -18.64 -4.73 -2.25
C TRP A 321 -20.06 -5.02 -2.74
N ASN A 322 -20.22 -5.36 -4.03
CA ASN A 322 -21.51 -5.68 -4.64
C ASN A 322 -22.56 -4.58 -4.39
N LEU A 323 -22.19 -3.31 -4.59
CA LEU A 323 -23.08 -2.17 -4.37
C LEU A 323 -24.02 -1.98 -5.56
N ASP A 324 -25.18 -1.33 -5.36
CA ASP A 324 -26.09 -0.99 -6.46
C ASP A 324 -25.40 -0.04 -7.47
N PRO A 325 -25.14 -0.49 -8.72
CA PRO A 325 -24.39 0.29 -9.70
C PRO A 325 -25.08 1.57 -10.15
N LYS A 326 -26.40 1.70 -9.90
CA LYS A 326 -27.18 2.88 -10.31
C LYS A 326 -27.26 3.94 -9.22
N THR A 327 -27.18 3.52 -7.95
CA THR A 327 -27.49 4.40 -6.80
C THR A 327 -26.33 4.56 -5.83
N ALA A 328 -25.31 3.70 -5.88
CA ALA A 328 -24.20 3.74 -4.93
C ALA A 328 -23.40 5.04 -5.00
N THR A 329 -23.09 5.57 -3.82
CA THR A 329 -22.40 6.84 -3.60
C THR A 329 -21.14 6.66 -2.75
N LEU A 330 -20.34 7.72 -2.62
CA LEU A 330 -19.16 7.76 -1.75
C LEU A 330 -19.52 7.37 -0.31
N ARG A 331 -20.69 7.79 0.18
CA ARG A 331 -21.21 7.40 1.50
C ARG A 331 -21.35 5.88 1.65
N ASP A 332 -21.86 5.19 0.62
CA ASP A 332 -22.01 3.73 0.63
C ASP A 332 -20.66 3.02 0.65
N VAL A 333 -19.66 3.56 -0.06
CA VAL A 333 -18.28 3.08 0.01
C VAL A 333 -17.72 3.22 1.43
N VAL A 334 -17.93 4.37 2.08
CA VAL A 334 -17.48 4.58 3.46
C VAL A 334 -18.18 3.64 4.43
N LEU A 335 -19.49 3.36 4.24
CA LEU A 335 -20.21 2.37 5.05
C LEU A 335 -19.60 0.98 4.90
N ALA A 336 -19.30 0.56 3.67
CA ALA A 336 -18.75 -0.76 3.37
C ALA A 336 -17.34 -0.93 3.97
N VAL A 337 -16.44 0.05 3.74
CA VAL A 337 -15.09 0.06 4.32
C VAL A 337 -15.14 0.01 5.85
N ARG A 338 -15.97 0.86 6.48
CA ARG A 338 -16.16 0.85 7.94
C ARG A 338 -16.60 -0.50 8.48
N ALA A 339 -17.42 -1.24 7.72
CA ALA A 339 -17.87 -2.57 8.13
C ALA A 339 -16.74 -3.61 8.05
N ASP A 340 -15.85 -3.50 7.06
CA ASP A 340 -14.62 -4.30 6.99
C ASP A 340 -13.72 -4.01 8.19
N GLU A 341 -13.48 -2.73 8.52
CA GLU A 341 -12.65 -2.36 9.69
C GLU A 341 -13.18 -2.92 11.00
N ALA A 342 -14.52 -2.95 11.16
CA ALA A 342 -15.13 -3.54 12.34
C ALA A 342 -14.88 -5.06 12.41
N LEU A 343 -14.86 -5.77 11.28
CA LEU A 343 -14.50 -7.18 11.24
C LEU A 343 -13.02 -7.38 11.62
N HIS A 344 -12.13 -6.56 11.06
CA HIS A 344 -10.68 -6.63 11.34
C HIS A 344 -10.38 -6.36 12.81
N ARG A 345 -11.05 -5.35 13.39
CA ARG A 345 -11.04 -5.04 14.83
C ARG A 345 -11.36 -6.28 15.66
N ASP A 346 -12.54 -6.85 15.42
CA ASP A 346 -13.07 -7.94 16.23
C ASP A 346 -12.21 -9.20 16.07
N THR A 347 -11.76 -9.47 14.84
CA THR A 347 -10.95 -10.64 14.52
C THR A 347 -9.53 -10.54 15.10
N ASN A 348 -8.87 -9.38 15.01
CA ASN A 348 -7.54 -9.20 15.59
C ASN A 348 -7.56 -9.21 17.13
N HIS A 349 -8.58 -8.61 17.77
CA HIS A 349 -8.77 -8.78 19.21
C HIS A 349 -9.01 -10.24 19.60
N HIS A 350 -9.79 -10.96 18.80
CA HIS A 350 -10.03 -12.39 19.02
C HIS A 350 -8.75 -13.22 18.85
N PHE A 351 -7.95 -12.96 17.82
CA PHE A 351 -6.66 -13.62 17.59
C PHE A 351 -5.69 -13.40 18.74
N ALA A 352 -5.61 -12.18 19.29
CA ALA A 352 -4.83 -11.94 20.50
C ALA A 352 -5.30 -12.83 21.66
N ASP A 353 -6.61 -13.00 21.87
CA ASP A 353 -7.18 -13.84 22.92
C ASP A 353 -6.96 -15.35 22.68
N ARG A 354 -7.03 -15.81 21.42
CA ARG A 354 -6.73 -17.20 21.06
C ARG A 354 -5.28 -17.58 21.33
N LEU A 355 -4.34 -16.64 21.17
CA LEU A 355 -2.94 -16.84 21.51
C LEU A 355 -2.72 -16.96 23.02
N ILE A 356 -3.51 -16.27 23.85
CA ILE A 356 -3.49 -16.42 25.32
C ILE A 356 -3.94 -17.82 25.72
N THR A 357 -5.06 -18.27 25.13
CA THR A 357 -5.67 -19.57 25.45
C THR A 357 -5.04 -20.74 24.71
N GLN A 358 -4.03 -20.49 23.87
CA GLN A 358 -3.32 -21.46 23.03
C GLN A 358 -4.24 -22.26 22.08
N LYS A 359 -5.40 -21.70 21.72
CA LYS A 359 -6.37 -22.33 20.81
C LYS A 359 -6.14 -21.86 19.37
N GLU A 360 -5.02 -22.21 18.76
CA GLU A 360 -4.65 -21.68 17.43
C GLU A 360 -5.32 -22.40 16.24
N ASP A 361 -6.11 -23.46 16.42
CA ASP A 361 -6.87 -24.08 15.31
C ASP A 361 -8.27 -23.44 15.18
N LEU A 362 -8.51 -22.67 14.10
CA LEU A 362 -9.82 -22.08 13.83
C LEU A 362 -10.84 -23.16 13.43
N HIS A 363 -10.37 -24.27 12.84
CA HIS A 363 -11.24 -25.37 12.43
C HIS A 363 -11.81 -26.14 13.62
N GLU A 364 -11.20 -26.13 14.80
CA GLU A 364 -11.84 -26.72 16.00
C GLU A 364 -13.20 -26.09 16.28
N THR A 365 -13.30 -24.78 16.10
CA THR A 365 -14.55 -24.02 16.30
C THR A 365 -15.54 -24.25 15.16
N LEU A 366 -15.04 -24.46 13.93
CA LEU A 366 -15.87 -24.74 12.75
C LEU A 366 -16.31 -26.21 12.65
N ARG A 367 -15.54 -27.16 13.20
CA ARG A 367 -15.90 -28.59 13.20
C ARG A 367 -17.12 -28.86 14.07
N THR A 368 -17.37 -28.03 15.09
CA THR A 368 -18.64 -28.00 15.85
C THR A 368 -19.81 -27.39 15.06
N ALA A 369 -19.54 -26.70 13.94
CA ALA A 369 -20.52 -26.07 13.05
C ALA A 369 -20.31 -26.54 11.59
N ASP A 370 -20.60 -27.81 11.30
CA ASP A 370 -20.73 -28.39 9.94
C ASP A 370 -19.69 -27.92 8.87
N TRP A 371 -18.39 -28.09 9.15
CA TRP A 371 -17.27 -27.78 8.23
C TRP A 371 -17.36 -28.40 6.82
N ARG A 372 -18.19 -29.45 6.63
CA ARG A 372 -18.43 -30.12 5.34
C ARG A 372 -19.16 -29.24 4.33
N ARG A 373 -20.03 -28.31 4.78
CA ARG A 373 -20.75 -27.40 3.86
C ARG A 373 -19.88 -26.27 3.31
N ALA A 374 -18.85 -25.86 4.06
CA ALA A 374 -17.98 -24.75 3.66
C ALA A 374 -17.16 -25.04 2.38
N HIS A 375 -16.93 -26.30 2.04
CA HIS A 375 -16.19 -26.73 0.84
C HIS A 375 -17.07 -26.97 -0.40
N GLU A 376 -18.40 -26.80 -0.31
CA GLU A 376 -19.31 -27.03 -1.45
C GLU A 376 -19.23 -25.91 -2.52
N ARG A 377 -18.46 -24.85 -2.28
CA ARG A 377 -18.15 -23.80 -3.27
C ARG A 377 -16.89 -24.12 -4.08
N THR A 378 -16.64 -25.39 -4.43
CA THR A 378 -15.59 -25.73 -5.39
C THR A 378 -16.00 -25.22 -6.78
N PRO A 379 -15.11 -24.53 -7.53
CA PRO A 379 -15.37 -24.20 -8.92
C PRO A 379 -15.71 -25.48 -9.68
N LYS A 380 -16.77 -25.45 -10.49
CA LYS A 380 -17.06 -26.53 -11.43
C LYS A 380 -15.85 -26.63 -12.37
N VAL A 381 -14.98 -27.61 -12.13
CA VAL A 381 -13.99 -28.01 -13.12
C VAL A 381 -14.79 -28.49 -14.32
N THR A 382 -14.78 -27.73 -15.41
CA THR A 382 -15.32 -28.20 -16.67
C THR A 382 -14.53 -29.44 -17.06
N ALA A 383 -15.24 -30.51 -17.43
CA ALA A 383 -14.66 -31.84 -17.67
C ALA A 383 -13.51 -31.84 -18.70
N ASP A 384 -13.44 -30.80 -19.55
CA ASP A 384 -12.51 -30.71 -20.66
C ASP A 384 -11.10 -30.21 -20.27
N ALA A 385 -10.89 -29.71 -19.05
CA ALA A 385 -9.56 -29.24 -18.62
C ALA A 385 -8.58 -30.39 -18.29
N ALA A 386 -9.11 -31.59 -18.00
CA ALA A 386 -8.31 -32.76 -17.65
C ALA A 386 -7.64 -33.42 -18.86
N ASP A 387 -8.18 -33.22 -20.07
CA ASP A 387 -7.68 -33.86 -21.29
C ASP A 387 -6.55 -33.06 -21.98
N VAL A 388 -6.35 -31.79 -21.61
CA VAL A 388 -5.39 -30.88 -22.26
C VAL A 388 -4.06 -30.78 -21.49
N PHE A 389 -4.06 -30.99 -20.18
CA PHE A 389 -2.84 -30.97 -19.35
C PHE A 389 -2.79 -32.18 -18.42
N PRO A 390 -2.10 -33.28 -18.78
CA PRO A 390 -1.87 -34.35 -17.83
C PRO A 390 -1.01 -33.80 -16.68
N LYS A 391 -1.56 -33.80 -15.46
CA LYS A 391 -0.84 -33.45 -14.24
C LYS A 391 0.48 -34.20 -14.21
N SER A 392 1.59 -33.48 -14.35
CA SER A 392 2.95 -34.00 -14.21
C SER A 392 3.24 -34.30 -12.73
N ALA A 393 2.60 -35.34 -12.20
CA ALA A 393 2.90 -35.97 -10.92
C ALA A 393 2.20 -37.33 -10.84
N ALA A 394 2.55 -38.24 -11.75
CA ALA A 394 2.36 -39.67 -11.52
C ALA A 394 3.75 -40.28 -11.33
N THR A 395 4.22 -40.28 -10.08
CA THR A 395 5.32 -41.16 -9.68
C THR A 395 4.84 -42.61 -9.76
N SER A 396 5.49 -43.36 -10.66
CA SER A 396 5.85 -44.77 -10.53
C SER A 396 4.83 -45.71 -9.88
N SER A 397 4.12 -46.46 -10.71
CA SER A 397 3.87 -47.88 -10.46
C SER A 397 4.04 -48.64 -11.77
N ASP A 398 4.71 -49.78 -11.68
CA ASP A 398 4.96 -50.82 -12.70
C ASP A 398 6.23 -50.66 -13.56
N GLN A 399 7.35 -51.14 -13.01
CA GLN A 399 8.05 -52.35 -13.47
C GLN A 399 9.03 -52.87 -12.41
#